data_AF-A0AA37NWH1-F1
#
_entry.id   AF-A0AA37NWH1-F1
#
_cell.length_a   1.000
_cell.length_b   1.000
_cell.length_c   1.000
_cell.angle_alpha   90.00
_cell.angle_beta   90.00
_cell.angle_gamma   90.00
#
_symmetry.space_group_name_H-M   'P 1'
#
loop_
_entity.id
_entity.type
_entity.pdbx_description
1 polymer ?
#
loop_
_entity_poly.entity_id
_entity_poly.type
_entity_poly.pdbx_seq_one_letter_code
_entity_poly.pdbx_strand_id
1 'polypeptide(L)'
;MSRMQYGEFVFPHNPRRIELSYTGTLAPQVFPGCGAAVQELGPRCRVARCEGEVFAPTPEGAAAKLAEISAACTGGGFALLYLPAGGSFEAAVSRFAYTAQGDGRVLTYTLEFVERAAQRGVGA
;
A
#
# COMPACT_ATOMS: atom_id res chain seq x y z
N MET A 1 -15.54 9.90 9.03
CA MET A 1 -14.31 9.17 8.67
C MET A 1 -14.49 8.61 7.27
N SER A 2 -13.61 8.96 6.33
CA SER A 2 -13.65 8.42 4.96
C SER A 2 -13.26 6.94 4.98
N ARG A 3 -13.81 6.14 4.06
CA ARG A 3 -13.41 4.74 3.90
C ARG A 3 -12.18 4.65 3.01
N MET A 4 -11.35 3.63 3.22
CA MET A 4 -10.29 3.31 2.26
C MET A 4 -10.93 2.89 0.92
N GLN A 5 -10.36 3.38 -0.18
CA GLN A 5 -10.82 3.08 -1.54
C GLN A 5 -9.62 2.88 -2.46
N TYR A 6 -9.70 1.89 -3.34
CA TYR A 6 -8.69 1.63 -4.36
C TYR A 6 -9.39 1.55 -5.72
N GLY A 7 -9.16 2.56 -6.57
CA GLY A 7 -9.93 2.72 -7.82
C GLY A 7 -11.42 2.83 -7.51
N GLU A 8 -12.23 1.93 -8.06
CA GLU A 8 -13.68 1.85 -7.82
C GLU A 8 -14.04 0.99 -6.59
N PHE A 9 -13.09 0.24 -6.03
CA PHE A 9 -13.35 -0.67 -4.92
C PHE A 9 -13.28 0.09 -3.59
N VAL A 10 -14.42 0.17 -2.90
CA VAL A 10 -14.51 0.73 -1.54
C VAL A 10 -14.43 -0.40 -0.53
N PHE A 11 -13.47 -0.32 0.37
CA PHE A 11 -13.32 -1.32 1.42
C PHE A 11 -14.52 -1.27 2.38
N PRO A 12 -15.15 -2.41 2.70
CA PRO A 12 -16.32 -2.46 3.58
C PRO A 12 -15.98 -2.01 5.00
N HIS A 13 -14.76 -2.32 5.46
CA HIS A 13 -14.21 -1.90 6.73
C HIS A 13 -12.81 -1.32 6.51
N ASN A 14 -12.49 -0.26 7.25
CA ASN A 14 -11.15 0.30 7.23
C ASN A 14 -10.15 -0.72 7.79
N PRO A 15 -8.95 -0.85 7.19
CA PRO A 15 -7.89 -1.69 7.74
C PRO A 15 -7.59 -1.30 9.18
N ARG A 16 -7.24 -2.30 9.99
CA ARG A 16 -6.82 -2.12 11.38
C ARG A 16 -5.56 -1.27 11.49
N ARG A 17 -4.63 -1.43 10.55
CA ARG A 17 -3.38 -0.67 10.50
C ARG A 17 -3.10 -0.23 9.08
N ILE A 18 -2.72 1.04 8.94
CA ILE A 18 -2.25 1.63 7.70
C ILE A 18 -0.90 2.26 8.01
N GLU A 19 0.13 1.80 7.32
CA GLU A 19 1.48 2.30 7.43
C GLU A 19 1.91 2.87 6.08
N LEU A 20 2.17 4.17 6.03
CA LEU A 20 2.72 4.83 4.86
C LEU A 20 4.21 5.05 5.10
N SER A 21 5.05 4.38 4.35
CA SER A 21 6.50 4.50 4.41
C SER A 21 7.06 5.13 3.14
N TYR A 22 8.17 5.83 3.31
CA TYR A 22 8.98 6.38 2.22
C TYR A 22 10.44 6.21 2.60
N THR A 23 11.24 5.67 1.68
CA THR A 23 12.68 5.49 1.88
C THR A 23 13.43 6.31 0.85
N GLY A 24 13.95 7.47 1.27
CA GLY A 24 14.88 8.26 0.47
C GLY A 24 16.21 7.53 0.30
N THR A 25 16.80 7.58 -0.89
CA THR A 25 18.14 7.04 -1.13
C THR A 25 19.16 8.16 -0.99
N LEU A 26 19.97 8.12 0.07
CA LEU A 26 21.00 9.12 0.38
C LEU A 26 22.38 8.52 0.15
N ALA A 27 23.20 9.16 -0.68
CA ALA A 27 24.60 8.80 -0.87
C ALA A 27 25.50 9.80 -0.13
N PRO A 28 26.22 9.38 0.93
CA PRO A 28 27.25 10.21 1.52
C PRO A 28 28.47 10.27 0.59
N GLN A 29 28.92 11.47 0.26
CA GLN A 29 30.16 11.72 -0.46
C GLN A 29 31.16 12.39 0.46
N VAL A 30 32.34 11.80 0.61
CA VAL A 30 33.44 12.35 1.40
C VAL A 30 34.43 13.04 0.48
N PHE A 31 34.72 14.29 0.77
CA PHE A 31 35.68 15.11 0.05
C PHE A 31 36.93 15.29 0.91
N PRO A 32 38.10 14.77 0.48
CA PRO A 32 39.35 14.97 1.19
C PRO A 32 39.61 16.47 1.44
N GLY A 33 39.79 16.86 2.70
CA GLY A 33 40.04 18.25 3.11
C GLY A 33 38.81 19.16 3.21
N CYS A 34 37.63 18.73 2.75
CA CYS A 34 36.41 19.55 2.71
C CYS A 34 35.21 18.97 3.49
N GLY A 35 35.37 17.78 4.10
CA GLY A 35 34.32 17.14 4.91
C GLY A 35 33.44 16.19 4.10
N ALA A 36 32.18 16.01 4.53
CA ALA A 36 31.22 15.13 3.87
C ALA A 36 29.98 15.91 3.43
N ALA A 37 29.42 15.55 2.28
CA ALA A 37 28.12 16.02 1.80
C ALA A 37 27.18 14.83 1.59
N VAL A 38 25.87 15.09 1.62
CA VAL A 38 24.86 14.09 1.30
C VAL A 38 24.27 14.42 -0.08
N GLN A 39 24.27 13.43 -0.96
CA GLN A 39 23.61 13.49 -2.26
C GLN A 39 22.29 12.71 -2.20
N GLU A 40 21.19 13.37 -2.49
CA GLU A 40 19.89 12.73 -2.72
C GLU A 40 19.92 12.01 -4.08
N LEU A 41 19.82 10.68 -4.09
CA LEU A 41 19.84 9.85 -5.32
C LEU A 41 18.47 9.74 -6.01
N GLY A 42 17.49 10.50 -5.53
CA GLY A 42 16.17 10.62 -6.13
C GLY A 42 15.03 10.09 -5.24
N PRO A 43 13.79 10.54 -5.50
CA PRO A 43 12.63 10.11 -4.73
C PRO A 43 12.27 8.67 -5.07
N ARG A 44 12.14 7.82 -4.06
CA ARG A 44 11.51 6.49 -4.21
C ARG A 44 10.00 6.59 -4.08
N CYS A 45 9.31 5.60 -4.64
CA CYS A 45 7.88 5.44 -4.48
C CYS A 45 7.52 5.31 -2.99
N ARG A 46 6.47 6.00 -2.56
CA ARG A 46 5.80 5.72 -1.28
C ARG A 46 5.24 4.30 -1.30
N VAL A 47 5.30 3.63 -0.16
CA VAL A 47 4.72 2.30 0.03
C VAL A 47 3.67 2.38 1.13
N ALA A 48 2.42 2.06 0.81
CA ALA A 48 1.37 1.91 1.81
C ALA A 48 1.14 0.44 2.11
N ARG A 49 1.42 0.04 3.34
CA ARG A 49 1.10 -1.28 3.88
C ARG A 49 -0.19 -1.20 4.68
N CYS A 50 -1.18 -1.96 4.27
CA CYS A 50 -2.49 -2.01 4.90
C CYS A 50 -2.71 -3.41 5.47
N GLU A 51 -3.08 -3.50 6.74
CA GLU A 51 -3.42 -4.75 7.41
C GLU A 51 -4.85 -4.65 7.91
N GLY A 52 -5.69 -5.57 7.45
CA GLY A 52 -7.11 -5.60 7.76
C GLY A 52 -7.61 -7.00 8.02
N GLU A 53 -8.83 -7.09 8.53
CA GLU A 53 -9.46 -8.35 8.90
C GLU A 53 -10.83 -8.45 8.24
N VAL A 54 -11.15 -9.64 7.77
CA VAL A 54 -12.44 -10.00 7.21
C VAL A 54 -13.11 -10.97 8.17
N PHE A 55 -14.33 -10.64 8.57
CA PHE A 55 -15.16 -11.44 9.45
C PHE A 55 -16.42 -11.89 8.72
N ALA A 56 -16.76 -13.17 8.85
CA ALA A 56 -18.04 -13.70 8.44
C ALA A 56 -18.52 -14.82 9.38
N PRO A 57 -19.85 -15.03 9.51
CA PRO A 57 -20.39 -16.12 10.31
C PRO A 57 -19.98 -17.51 9.80
N THR A 58 -19.74 -17.63 8.49
CA THR A 58 -19.34 -18.85 7.80
C THR A 58 -17.97 -18.68 7.15
N PRO A 59 -17.14 -19.73 7.09
CA PRO A 59 -15.82 -19.67 6.44
C PRO A 59 -15.94 -19.37 4.95
N GLU A 60 -16.99 -19.86 4.27
CA GLU A 60 -17.26 -19.56 2.86
C GLU A 60 -17.55 -18.07 2.65
N GLY A 61 -18.26 -17.44 3.59
CA GLY A 61 -18.55 -16.01 3.54
C GLY A 61 -17.29 -15.15 3.75
N ALA A 62 -16.35 -15.62 4.58
CA ALA A 62 -15.08 -14.94 4.77
C ALA A 62 -14.21 -15.07 3.51
N ALA A 63 -14.16 -16.26 2.92
CA ALA A 63 -13.45 -16.51 1.67
C ALA A 63 -14.01 -15.69 0.50
N ALA A 64 -15.33 -15.55 0.39
CA ALA A 64 -15.97 -14.74 -0.66
C ALA A 64 -15.58 -13.26 -0.55
N LYS A 65 -15.67 -12.67 0.65
CA LYS A 65 -15.25 -11.28 0.88
C LYS A 65 -13.76 -11.08 0.60
N LEU A 66 -12.92 -12.06 0.93
CA LEU A 66 -11.51 -12.02 0.61
C LEU A 66 -11.26 -12.12 -0.90
N ALA A 67 -12.06 -12.92 -1.62
CA ALA A 67 -11.99 -13.04 -3.07
C ALA A 67 -12.41 -11.75 -3.79
N GLU A 68 -13.37 -10.99 -3.24
CA GLU A 68 -13.71 -9.66 -3.75
C GLU A 68 -12.53 -8.68 -3.63
N ILE A 69 -11.86 -8.68 -2.46
CA ILE A 69 -10.66 -7.86 -2.24
C ILE A 69 -9.54 -8.29 -3.17
N SER A 70 -9.31 -9.60 -3.32
CA SER A 70 -8.26 -10.11 -4.20
C SER A 70 -8.54 -9.76 -5.66
N ALA A 71 -9.78 -9.92 -6.13
CA ALA A 71 -10.19 -9.57 -7.48
C ALA A 71 -9.95 -8.08 -7.80
N ALA A 72 -10.30 -7.19 -6.86
CA ALA A 72 -10.04 -5.76 -6.98
C ALA A 72 -8.53 -5.44 -7.05
N CYS A 73 -7.68 -6.26 -6.43
CA CYS A 73 -6.24 -6.08 -6.39
C CYS A 73 -5.50 -6.75 -7.57
N THR A 74 -6.03 -7.84 -8.12
CA THR A 74 -5.41 -8.62 -9.21
C THR A 74 -5.69 -8.08 -10.61
N GLY A 75 -6.55 -7.05 -10.75
CA GLY A 75 -6.92 -6.46 -12.03
C GLY A 75 -5.75 -5.88 -12.85
N GLY A 76 -4.59 -5.66 -12.21
CA GLY A 76 -3.39 -5.16 -12.86
C GLY A 76 -3.49 -3.67 -13.21
N GLY A 77 -2.49 -2.89 -12.79
CA GLY A 77 -2.40 -1.46 -13.13
C GLY A 77 -2.34 -0.54 -11.93
N PHE A 78 -2.16 0.74 -12.22
CA PHE A 78 -2.18 1.81 -11.23
C PHE A 78 -3.61 2.31 -11.05
N ALA A 79 -4.06 2.39 -9.81
CA ALA A 79 -5.33 3.02 -9.47
C ALA A 79 -5.11 4.03 -8.33
N LEU A 80 -6.03 4.98 -8.22
CA LEU A 80 -5.99 5.96 -7.16
C LEU A 80 -6.34 5.30 -5.82
N LEU A 81 -5.41 5.33 -4.88
CA LEU A 81 -5.58 4.85 -3.52
C LEU A 81 -5.98 6.03 -2.63
N TYR A 82 -7.10 5.91 -1.94
CA TYR A 82 -7.56 6.87 -0.93
C TYR A 82 -7.36 6.29 0.46
N LEU A 83 -6.57 6.99 1.27
CA LEU A 83 -6.36 6.64 2.67
C LEU A 83 -7.31 7.45 3.58
N PRO A 84 -7.90 6.82 4.61
CA PRO A 84 -8.82 7.49 5.53
C PRO A 84 -8.20 8.64 6.32
N ALA A 85 -6.87 8.71 6.41
CA ALA A 85 -6.11 9.77 7.07
C ALA A 85 -5.81 11.00 6.17
N GLY A 86 -6.41 11.07 4.98
CA GLY A 86 -6.44 12.29 4.15
C GLY A 86 -5.44 12.36 2.99
N GLY A 87 -4.66 11.30 2.76
CA GLY A 87 -3.78 11.20 1.59
C GLY A 87 -4.41 10.38 0.47
N SER A 88 -4.15 10.77 -0.78
CA SER A 88 -4.43 9.93 -1.95
C SER A 88 -3.28 9.97 -2.95
N PHE A 89 -2.98 8.84 -3.58
CA PHE A 89 -1.95 8.75 -4.62
C PHE A 89 -2.21 7.58 -5.56
N GLU A 90 -1.74 7.67 -6.81
CA GLU A 90 -1.78 6.54 -7.75
C GLU A 90 -0.82 5.46 -7.24
N ALA A 91 -1.33 4.25 -7.06
CA ALA A 91 -0.55 3.11 -6.59
C ALA A 91 -0.94 1.84 -7.34
N ALA A 92 -0.01 0.90 -7.41
CA ALA A 92 -0.28 -0.46 -7.83
C ALA A 92 -0.12 -1.41 -6.64
N VAL A 93 -0.89 -2.50 -6.61
CA VAL A 93 -0.71 -3.55 -5.61
C VAL A 93 0.57 -4.31 -5.92
N SER A 94 1.57 -4.23 -5.05
CA SER A 94 2.81 -5.03 -5.16
C SER A 94 2.66 -6.40 -4.50
N ARG A 95 1.86 -6.48 -3.43
CA ARG A 95 1.67 -7.71 -2.66
C ARG A 95 0.26 -7.78 -2.08
N PHE A 96 -0.34 -8.95 -2.23
CA PHE A 96 -1.52 -9.37 -1.48
C PHE A 96 -1.22 -10.69 -0.79
N ALA A 97 -1.45 -10.76 0.51
CA ALA A 97 -1.32 -11.97 1.30
C ALA A 97 -2.45 -12.04 2.32
N TYR A 98 -2.83 -13.24 2.74
CA TYR A 98 -3.76 -13.42 3.82
C TYR A 98 -3.35 -14.62 4.68
N THR A 99 -3.83 -14.61 5.91
CA THR A 99 -3.68 -15.68 6.89
C THR A 99 -5.05 -15.98 7.47
N ALA A 100 -5.34 -17.26 7.69
CA ALA A 100 -6.61 -17.71 8.25
C ALA A 100 -6.37 -18.27 9.65
N GLN A 101 -7.27 -17.96 10.58
CA GLN A 101 -7.38 -18.70 11.83
C GLN A 101 -7.90 -20.12 11.55
N GLY A 102 -7.63 -21.09 12.44
CA GLY A 102 -8.02 -22.50 12.25
C GLY A 102 -9.53 -22.74 12.14
N ASP A 103 -10.35 -21.76 12.52
CA ASP A 103 -11.81 -21.78 12.37
C ASP A 103 -12.31 -21.25 11.02
N GLY A 104 -11.43 -20.63 10.21
CA GLY A 104 -11.71 -20.06 8.89
C GLY A 104 -12.67 -18.86 8.88
N ARG A 105 -13.17 -18.41 10.04
CA ARG A 105 -14.17 -17.32 10.16
C ARG A 105 -13.54 -15.94 10.18
N VAL A 106 -12.26 -15.89 10.57
CA VAL A 106 -11.45 -14.68 10.62
C VAL A 106 -10.27 -14.84 9.67
N LEU A 107 -10.22 -13.96 8.67
CA LEU A 107 -9.12 -13.89 7.72
C LEU A 107 -8.42 -12.54 7.88
N THR A 108 -7.15 -12.57 8.23
CA THR A 108 -6.31 -11.37 8.30
C THR A 108 -5.58 -11.21 6.98
N TYR A 109 -5.77 -10.10 6.28
CA TYR A 109 -5.10 -9.79 5.02
C TYR A 109 -4.06 -8.68 5.19
N THR A 110 -3.04 -8.75 4.36
CA THR A 110 -2.00 -7.74 4.20
C THR A 110 -1.93 -7.34 2.74
N LEU A 111 -2.05 -6.04 2.49
CA LEU A 111 -1.93 -5.40 1.20
C LEU A 111 -0.73 -4.46 1.22
N GLU A 112 0.06 -4.50 0.16
CA GLU A 112 1.12 -3.53 -0.09
C GLU A 112 0.85 -2.82 -1.40
N PHE A 113 0.78 -1.50 -1.32
CA PHE A 113 0.59 -0.60 -2.46
C PHE A 113 1.88 0.18 -2.67
N VAL A 114 2.38 0.18 -3.89
CA VAL A 114 3.55 0.96 -4.29
C VAL A 114 3.07 2.09 -5.19
N GLU A 115 3.42 3.31 -4.79
CA GLU A 115 3.12 4.52 -5.56
C GLU A 115 3.67 4.42 -6.98
N ARG A 116 2.89 4.88 -7.95
CA ARG A 116 3.39 5.11 -9.30
C ARG A 116 4.49 6.16 -9.20
N ALA A 117 5.73 5.77 -9.50
CA ALA A 117 6.85 6.70 -9.46
C ALA A 117 6.45 7.99 -10.16
N ALA A 118 6.38 9.09 -9.41
CA ALA A 118 6.22 10.39 -10.01
C ALA A 118 7.49 10.59 -10.83
N GLN A 119 7.41 10.37 -12.15
CA GLN A 119 8.36 10.97 -13.06
C GLN A 119 8.20 12.48 -12.83
N ARG A 120 9.01 13.05 -11.93
CA ARG A 120 9.34 14.45 -12.05
C ARG A 120 9.96 14.55 -13.43
N GLY A 121 9.18 15.11 -14.36
CA GLY A 121 9.68 15.47 -15.67
C GLY A 121 11.00 16.18 -15.46
N VAL A 122 12.04 15.68 -16.12
CA VAL A 122 13.22 16.48 -16.40
C VAL A 122 12.69 17.63 -17.24
N GLY A 123 12.47 18.78 -16.60
CA GLY A 123 11.73 19.89 -17.16
C GLY A 123 12.06 21.19 -16.45
N ALA A 124 13.27 21.69 -16.75
CA ALA A 124 13.65 23.09 -17.00
C ALA A 124 15.15 23.25 -16.72
#